data_AF-A0A415MEZ4-F1
#
_entry.id   AF-A0A415MEZ4-F1
#
_cell.length_a   1.000
_cell.length_b   1.000
_cell.length_c   1.000
_cell.angle_alpha   90.00
_cell.angle_beta   90.00
_cell.angle_gamma   90.00
#
_symmetry.space_group_name_H-M   'P 1'
#
loop_
_entity.id
_entity.type
_entity.pdbx_description
1 polymer ?
#
loop_
_entity_poly.entity_id
_entity_poly.type
_entity_poly.pdbx_seq_one_letter_code
_entity_poly.pdbx_strand_id
1 'polypeptide(L)'
;MNVNDIMDSICDFEYENKTQFSKEFDLACSQGDKLKALNLITEKYNCAFNDAQVICDYYIDGKPLPNPDLTPQQIAQANAQAQDWLNKVHCPYCNSTNCKKISGVSKATSVAMFGIFSQKVKKQWHCNNCKSDF
;
A
#
# COMPACT_ATOMS: atom_id res chain seq x y z
N MET A 1 6.13 -26.81 12.68
CA MET A 1 6.32 -25.39 13.02
C MET A 1 5.52 -24.59 12.00
N ASN A 2 4.64 -23.68 12.42
CA ASN A 2 3.82 -22.92 11.46
C ASN A 2 4.65 -21.77 10.84
N VAL A 3 4.12 -21.10 9.81
CA VAL A 3 4.84 -20.00 9.11
C VAL A 3 5.31 -18.90 10.06
N ASN A 4 4.48 -18.51 11.04
CA ASN A 4 4.82 -17.44 11.99
C ASN A 4 5.93 -17.88 12.94
N ASP A 5 5.85 -19.09 13.50
CA ASP A 5 6.88 -19.64 14.38
C ASP A 5 8.26 -19.70 13.70
N ILE A 6 8.29 -20.07 12.40
CA ILE A 6 9.53 -20.11 11.61
C ILE A 6 10.04 -18.69 11.39
N MET A 7 9.14 -17.75 11.07
CA MET A 7 9.49 -16.37 10.83
C MET A 7 10.10 -15.72 12.07
N ASP A 8 9.48 -15.91 13.24
CA ASP A 8 9.97 -15.44 14.52
C ASP A 8 11.33 -16.06 14.84
N SER A 9 11.51 -17.36 14.57
CA SER A 9 12.82 -17.99 14.75
C SER A 9 13.89 -17.43 13.81
N ILE A 10 13.56 -17.11 12.56
CA ILE A 10 14.51 -16.50 11.63
C ILE A 10 14.88 -15.09 12.13
N CYS A 11 13.88 -14.25 12.43
CA CYS A 11 14.04 -12.87 12.89
C CYS A 11 14.77 -12.75 14.22
N ASP A 12 14.26 -13.43 15.24
CA ASP A 12 14.66 -13.21 16.64
C ASP A 12 15.85 -14.07 17.04
N PHE A 13 16.08 -15.20 16.35
CA PHE A 13 17.19 -16.09 16.68
C PHE A 13 18.29 -16.07 15.61
N GLU A 14 17.98 -16.37 14.36
CA GLU A 14 19.02 -16.59 13.33
C GLU A 14 19.72 -15.27 12.92
N TYR A 15 18.97 -14.16 12.81
CA TYR A 15 19.57 -12.85 12.53
C TYR A 15 20.29 -12.25 13.74
N GLU A 16 19.73 -12.36 14.95
CA GLU A 16 20.38 -11.87 16.17
C GLU A 16 21.73 -12.58 16.43
N ASN A 17 21.76 -13.89 16.23
CA ASN A 17 22.96 -14.71 16.46
C ASN A 17 23.91 -14.78 15.25
N LYS A 18 23.57 -14.14 14.11
CA LYS A 18 24.38 -14.11 12.88
C LYS A 18 24.90 -15.48 12.46
N THR A 19 24.01 -16.47 12.53
CA THR A 19 24.33 -17.87 12.28
C THR A 19 24.81 -18.09 10.84
N GLN A 20 25.33 -19.28 10.57
CA GLN A 20 25.69 -19.66 9.19
C GLN A 20 24.46 -19.66 8.27
N PHE A 21 23.30 -20.06 8.81
CA PHE A 21 22.04 -20.07 8.09
C PHE A 21 21.62 -18.67 7.63
N SER A 22 21.61 -17.66 8.52
CA SER A 22 21.15 -16.32 8.13
C SER A 22 22.01 -15.70 7.03
N LYS A 23 23.33 -15.94 7.04
CA LYS A 23 24.23 -15.47 5.97
C LYS A 23 23.97 -16.15 4.63
N GLU A 24 23.76 -17.46 4.62
CA GLU A 24 23.48 -18.21 3.39
C GLU A 24 22.08 -17.91 2.84
N PHE A 25 21.13 -17.72 3.75
CA PHE A 25 19.77 -17.32 3.44
C PHE A 25 19.72 -15.91 2.84
N ASP A 26 20.39 -14.93 3.47
CA ASP A 26 20.53 -13.57 2.93
C ASP A 26 21.15 -13.56 1.55
N LEU A 27 22.19 -14.38 1.33
CA LEU A 27 22.83 -14.50 0.03
C LEU A 27 21.88 -15.07 -1.02
N ALA A 28 21.14 -16.13 -0.68
CA ALA A 28 20.16 -16.73 -1.58
C ALA A 28 19.02 -15.74 -1.93
N CYS A 29 18.52 -15.02 -0.93
CA CYS A 29 17.51 -13.98 -1.12
C CYS A 29 18.02 -12.82 -1.99
N SER A 30 19.25 -12.36 -1.76
CA SER A 30 19.90 -11.31 -2.55
C SER A 30 20.15 -11.72 -4.00
N GLN A 31 20.37 -13.01 -4.25
CA GLN A 31 20.54 -13.58 -5.59
C GLN A 31 19.21 -13.86 -6.29
N GLY A 32 18.08 -13.77 -5.59
CA GLY A 32 16.76 -14.16 -6.10
C GLY A 32 16.64 -15.67 -6.34
N ASP A 33 17.52 -16.50 -5.75
CA ASP A 33 17.51 -17.95 -5.91
C ASP A 33 16.48 -18.58 -4.98
N LYS A 34 15.24 -18.63 -5.45
CA LYS A 34 14.09 -19.17 -4.72
C LYS A 34 14.25 -20.64 -4.35
N LEU A 35 14.87 -21.46 -5.20
CA LEU A 35 15.05 -22.89 -4.94
C LEU A 35 16.02 -23.12 -3.79
N LYS A 36 17.14 -22.38 -3.79
CA LYS A 36 18.14 -22.46 -2.73
C LYS A 36 17.57 -21.97 -1.39
N ALA A 37 16.88 -20.83 -1.38
CA ALA A 37 16.25 -20.30 -0.17
C ALA A 37 15.19 -21.27 0.40
N LEU A 38 14.38 -21.88 -0.47
CA LEU A 38 13.36 -22.83 -0.08
C LEU A 38 13.97 -24.09 0.53
N ASN A 39 14.99 -24.67 -0.10
CA ASN A 39 15.67 -25.85 0.44
C ASN A 39 16.29 -25.57 1.81
N LEU A 40 16.97 -24.43 1.98
CA LEU A 40 17.56 -24.03 3.26
C LEU A 40 16.51 -23.98 4.40
N ILE A 41 15.35 -23.35 4.15
CA ILE A 41 14.27 -23.29 5.15
C ILE A 41 13.72 -24.68 5.44
N THR A 42 13.41 -25.45 4.39
CA THR A 42 12.78 -26.77 4.52
C THR A 42 13.67 -27.74 5.30
N GLU A 43 14.98 -27.75 5.02
CA GLU A 43 15.95 -28.61 5.71
C GLU A 43 16.14 -28.20 7.18
N LYS A 44 16.24 -26.90 7.46
CA LYS A 44 16.50 -26.37 8.80
C LYS A 44 15.31 -26.54 9.74
N TYR A 45 14.10 -26.20 9.27
CA TYR A 45 12.89 -26.13 10.09
C TYR A 45 11.97 -27.35 9.93
N ASN A 46 12.29 -28.27 9.01
CA ASN A 46 11.48 -29.45 8.69
C ASN A 46 9.99 -29.10 8.49
N CYS A 47 9.73 -28.07 7.70
CA CYS A 47 8.40 -27.55 7.43
C CYS A 47 7.84 -28.06 6.09
N ALA A 48 6.55 -27.83 5.85
CA ALA A 48 5.94 -28.17 4.57
C ALA A 48 6.45 -27.22 3.47
N PHE A 49 6.56 -27.73 2.24
CA PHE A 49 7.00 -26.95 1.08
C PHE A 49 6.19 -25.65 0.89
N ASN A 50 4.87 -25.72 1.11
CA ASN A 50 3.98 -24.57 1.00
C ASN A 50 4.33 -23.46 2.01
N ASP A 51 4.69 -23.84 3.24
CA ASP A 51 5.05 -22.88 4.29
C ASP A 51 6.39 -22.21 3.99
N ALA A 52 7.38 -23.01 3.55
CA ALA A 52 8.68 -22.49 3.10
C ALA A 52 8.53 -21.55 1.90
N GLN A 53 7.61 -21.84 0.98
CA GLN A 53 7.34 -21.00 -0.17
C GLN A 53 6.77 -19.64 0.24
N VAL A 54 5.85 -19.58 1.22
CA VAL A 54 5.30 -18.31 1.74
C VAL A 54 6.41 -17.43 2.31
N ILE A 55 7.34 -18.03 3.06
CA ILE A 55 8.48 -17.32 3.66
C ILE A 55 9.43 -16.81 2.57
N CYS A 56 9.75 -17.64 1.57
CA CYS A 56 10.59 -17.22 0.43
C CYS A 56 9.95 -16.06 -0.35
N ASP A 57 8.65 -16.14 -0.61
CA ASP A 57 7.89 -15.10 -1.28
C ASP A 57 7.88 -13.78 -0.50
N TYR A 58 7.87 -13.85 0.84
CA TYR A 58 8.02 -12.66 1.68
C TYR A 58 9.41 -12.02 1.54
N TYR A 59 10.49 -12.79 1.73
CA TYR A 59 11.85 -12.25 1.72
C TYR A 59 12.35 -11.84 0.33
N ILE A 60 11.92 -12.53 -0.74
CA ILE A 60 12.41 -12.30 -2.10
C ILE A 60 11.48 -11.36 -2.88
N ASP A 61 10.17 -11.59 -2.85
CA ASP A 61 9.21 -10.80 -3.64
C ASP A 61 8.59 -9.64 -2.83
N GLY A 62 8.86 -9.56 -1.53
CA GLY A 62 8.23 -8.57 -0.64
C GLY A 62 6.72 -8.77 -0.51
N LYS A 63 6.20 -9.97 -0.80
CA LYS A 63 4.77 -10.26 -0.67
C LYS A 63 4.38 -10.22 0.80
N PRO A 64 3.33 -9.46 1.17
CA PRO A 64 2.90 -9.40 2.56
C PRO A 64 2.47 -10.80 3.03
N LEU A 65 2.84 -11.15 4.26
CA LEU A 65 2.36 -12.38 4.88
C LEU A 65 0.83 -12.35 4.96
N PRO A 66 0.16 -13.50 4.74
CA PRO A 66 -1.28 -13.59 4.92
C PRO A 66 -1.62 -13.25 6.36
N ASN A 67 -2.36 -12.17 6.55
CA ASN A 67 -2.83 -11.79 7.89
C ASN A 67 -3.89 -12.81 8.34
N PRO A 68 -3.67 -13.54 9.45
CA PRO A 68 -4.61 -14.57 9.91
C PRO A 68 -5.98 -13.99 10.31
N ASP A 69 -6.05 -12.70 10.64
CA ASP A 69 -7.27 -12.01 11.07
C ASP A 69 -8.02 -11.32 9.92
N LEU A 70 -7.39 -11.17 8.75
CA LEU A 70 -7.95 -10.45 7.61
C LEU A 70 -8.06 -11.35 6.38
N THR A 71 -9.29 -11.57 5.94
CA THR A 71 -9.56 -12.32 4.70
C THR A 71 -9.05 -11.54 3.48
N PRO A 72 -8.67 -12.22 2.38
CA PRO A 72 -8.29 -11.56 1.12
C PRO A 72 -9.35 -10.58 0.61
N GLN A 73 -10.63 -10.86 0.89
CA GLN A 73 -11.76 -10.00 0.53
C GLN A 73 -11.75 -8.68 1.30
N GLN A 74 -11.48 -8.71 2.61
CA GLN A 74 -11.38 -7.49 3.42
C GLN A 74 -10.19 -6.62 3.00
N ILE A 75 -9.06 -7.23 2.65
CA ILE A 75 -7.88 -6.52 2.13
C ILE A 75 -8.21 -5.85 0.79
N ALA A 76 -8.89 -6.56 -0.11
CA ALA A 76 -9.33 -5.99 -1.39
C ALA A 76 -10.31 -4.81 -1.19
N GLN A 77 -11.25 -4.93 -0.26
CA GLN A 77 -12.17 -3.85 0.10
C GLN A 77 -11.41 -2.64 0.69
N ALA A 78 -10.45 -2.88 1.59
CA ALA A 78 -9.63 -1.84 2.19
C ALA A 78 -8.75 -1.10 1.16
N ASN A 79 -8.24 -1.81 0.16
CA ASN A 79 -7.48 -1.23 -0.93
C ASN A 79 -8.38 -0.44 -1.89
N ALA A 80 -9.59 -0.95 -2.18
CA ALA A 80 -10.56 -0.24 -3.02
C ALA A 80 -11.02 1.08 -2.38
N GLN A 81 -11.32 1.10 -1.08
CA GLN A 81 -11.65 2.35 -0.37
C GLN A 81 -10.46 3.32 -0.34
N ALA A 82 -9.22 2.82 -0.21
CA ALA A 82 -8.02 3.65 -0.24
C ALA A 82 -7.81 4.29 -1.63
N GLN A 83 -8.02 3.53 -2.69
CA GLN A 83 -7.99 4.06 -4.07
C GLN A 83 -9.08 5.11 -4.29
N ASP A 84 -10.31 4.87 -3.82
CA ASP A 84 -11.37 5.86 -3.92
C ASP A 84 -11.03 7.14 -3.13
N TRP A 85 -10.34 7.02 -2.00
CA TRP A 85 -9.86 8.17 -1.24
C TRP A 85 -8.76 8.94 -1.98
N LEU A 86 -7.80 8.25 -2.60
CA LEU A 86 -6.72 8.85 -3.39
C LEU A 86 -7.21 9.54 -4.67
N ASN A 87 -8.29 9.03 -5.27
CA ASN A 87 -8.88 9.60 -6.48
C ASN A 87 -9.78 10.82 -6.21
N LYS A 88 -10.05 11.15 -4.93
CA LYS A 88 -10.84 12.33 -4.58
C LYS A 88 -10.03 13.60 -4.79
N VAL A 89 -10.73 14.65 -5.20
CA VAL A 89 -10.10 15.96 -5.38
C VAL A 89 -9.80 16.58 -4.03
N HIS A 90 -8.53 16.91 -3.81
CA HIS A 90 -8.06 17.59 -2.61
C HIS A 90 -7.95 19.09 -2.84
N CYS A 91 -8.41 19.86 -1.85
CA CYS A 91 -8.21 21.31 -1.85
C CYS A 91 -6.73 21.65 -1.59
N PRO A 92 -6.05 22.43 -2.46
CA PRO A 92 -4.65 22.79 -2.27
C PRO A 92 -4.41 23.72 -1.07
N TYR A 93 -5.46 24.33 -0.52
CA TYR A 93 -5.37 25.30 0.57
C TYR A 93 -5.56 24.68 1.96
N CYS A 94 -6.37 23.62 2.07
CA CYS A 94 -6.69 23.00 3.37
C CYS A 94 -6.69 21.46 3.35
N ASN A 95 -6.27 20.86 2.24
CA ASN A 95 -6.20 19.42 1.99
C ASN A 95 -7.50 18.63 2.15
N SER A 96 -8.63 19.32 2.28
CA SER A 96 -9.95 18.70 2.42
C SER A 96 -10.39 18.01 1.13
N THR A 97 -10.96 16.81 1.26
CA THR A 97 -11.63 16.08 0.17
C THR A 97 -13.08 16.52 -0.04
N ASN A 98 -13.62 17.40 0.81
CA ASN A 98 -14.97 17.93 0.69
C ASN A 98 -15.02 19.07 -0.35
N CYS A 99 -14.80 18.68 -1.61
CA CYS A 99 -14.79 19.55 -2.77
C CYS A 99 -15.96 19.21 -3.68
N LYS A 100 -16.68 20.22 -4.16
CA LYS A 100 -17.77 20.07 -5.13
C LYS A 100 -17.39 20.69 -6.46
N LYS A 101 -17.87 20.11 -7.56
CA LYS A 101 -17.66 20.70 -8.89
C LYS A 101 -18.45 22.01 -8.99
N ILE A 102 -17.81 23.06 -9.47
CA ILE A 102 -18.46 24.36 -9.74
C ILE A 102 -19.36 24.16 -10.96
N SER A 103 -20.67 24.31 -10.78
CA SER A 103 -21.65 24.11 -11.86
C SER A 103 -21.51 25.18 -12.94
N GLY A 104 -21.80 24.82 -14.21
CA GLY A 104 -21.75 25.75 -15.34
C GLY A 104 -22.65 26.98 -15.15
N VAL A 105 -23.77 26.82 -14.45
CA VAL A 105 -24.68 27.92 -14.09
C VAL A 105 -23.98 28.94 -13.19
N SER A 106 -23.27 28.48 -12.15
CA SER A 106 -22.55 29.39 -11.24
C SER A 106 -21.40 30.14 -11.93
N LYS A 107 -20.80 29.54 -12.96
CA LYS A 107 -19.81 30.21 -13.83
C LYS A 107 -20.48 31.26 -14.72
N ALA A 108 -21.60 30.91 -15.35
CA ALA A 108 -22.35 31.82 -16.22
C ALA A 108 -22.87 33.05 -15.46
N THR A 109 -23.40 32.88 -14.24
CA THR A 109 -23.78 34.02 -13.37
C THR A 109 -22.58 34.92 -13.07
N SER A 110 -21.41 34.34 -12.80
CA SER A 110 -20.20 35.13 -12.53
C SER A 110 -19.70 35.88 -13.77
N VAL A 111 -19.82 35.32 -14.97
CA VAL A 111 -19.54 36.01 -16.23
C VAL A 111 -20.57 37.10 -16.52
N ALA A 112 -21.84 36.87 -16.23
CA ALA A 112 -22.88 37.88 -16.39
C ALA A 112 -22.64 39.10 -15.49
N MET A 113 -22.13 38.89 -14.27
CA MET A 113 -21.92 39.96 -13.30
C MET A 113 -20.56 40.68 -13.44
N PHE A 114 -19.51 39.97 -13.82
CA PHE A 114 -18.13 40.51 -13.89
C PHE A 114 -17.52 40.49 -15.30
N GLY A 115 -18.32 40.17 -16.32
CA GLY A 115 -17.87 40.04 -17.70
C GLY A 115 -16.85 38.91 -17.89
N ILE A 116 -16.09 39.01 -18.99
CA ILE A 116 -15.02 38.07 -19.34
C ILE A 116 -13.86 38.05 -18.33
N PHE A 117 -13.80 39.03 -17.42
CA PHE A 117 -12.80 39.12 -16.35
C PHE A 117 -13.10 38.25 -15.13
N SER A 118 -14.21 37.49 -15.13
CA SER A 118 -14.53 36.59 -14.03
C SER A 118 -13.42 35.54 -13.82
N GLN A 119 -12.83 35.51 -12.63
CA GLN A 119 -11.84 34.50 -12.26
C GLN A 119 -12.48 33.12 -12.01
N LYS A 120 -13.79 33.07 -11.81
CA LYS A 120 -14.55 31.86 -11.47
C LYS A 120 -14.69 30.87 -12.62
N VAL A 121 -14.58 31.36 -13.86
CA VAL A 121 -14.70 30.53 -15.08
C VAL A 121 -13.55 29.53 -15.19
N LYS A 122 -12.36 29.94 -14.75
CA LYS A 122 -11.11 29.15 -14.81
C LYS A 122 -11.03 28.07 -13.73
N LYS A 123 -11.79 28.20 -12.64
CA LYS A 123 -11.80 27.27 -11.50
C LYS A 123 -12.77 26.12 -11.71
N GLN A 124 -12.43 24.90 -11.31
CA GLN A 124 -13.28 23.72 -11.53
C GLN A 124 -13.98 23.24 -10.26
N TRP A 125 -13.35 23.46 -9.09
CA TRP A 125 -13.77 22.89 -7.82
C TRP A 125 -13.96 23.98 -6.77
N HIS A 126 -14.95 23.79 -5.92
CA HIS A 126 -15.21 24.61 -4.74
C HIS A 126 -14.99 23.76 -3.50
N CYS A 127 -14.09 24.17 -2.63
CA CYS A 127 -13.90 23.51 -1.34
C CYS A 127 -14.97 23.95 -0.35
N ASN A 128 -15.80 23.03 0.14
CA ASN A 128 -16.83 23.37 1.13
C ASN A 128 -16.23 23.66 2.52
N ASN A 129 -14.99 23.24 2.78
CA ASN A 129 -14.32 23.43 4.07
C ASN A 129 -13.76 24.86 4.21
N CYS A 130 -12.89 25.29 3.29
CA CYS A 130 -12.28 26.64 3.32
C CYS A 130 -13.01 27.68 2.45
N LYS A 131 -14.08 27.28 1.75
CA LYS A 131 -14.89 28.12 0.85
C LYS A 131 -14.13 28.69 -0.37
N SER A 132 -12.93 28.19 -0.67
CA SER A 132 -12.12 28.63 -1.80
C SER A 132 -12.47 27.89 -3.10
N ASP A 133 -12.35 28.59 -4.23
CA ASP A 133 -12.50 28.05 -5.58
C ASP A 133 -11.12 27.77 -6.20
N PHE A 134 -10.89 26.55 -6.72
CA PHE A 134 -9.62 26.13 -7.34
C PHE A 134 -9.78 25.38 -8.67
#